data_AF-A0A7J6PQV2-F1
#
_entry.id   AF-A0A7J6PQV2-F1
#
_cell.length_a   1.000
_cell.length_b   1.000
_cell.length_c   1.000
_cell.angle_alpha   90.00
_cell.angle_beta   90.00
_cell.angle_gamma   90.00
#
_symmetry.space_group_name_H-M   'P 1'
#
loop_
_entity.id
_entity.type
_entity.pdbx_description
1 polymer ?
#
loop_
_entity_poly.entity_id
_entity_poly.type
_entity_poly.pdbx_seq_one_letter_code
_entity_poly.pdbx_strand_id
1 'polypeptide(L)'
;MFFCAISAVSYALWSNLWQDNWYLERPEETIGTKIREVIEVFGRLVLQFTLFVPISLLTTLEIVKVVQGYIISRDRKMVYGDVKAQTNSAGTADDLGCVTHVFSDKTGTLTENCMLINTLGIMGDLNRHFGPNPHSMQPCDTHVSQKFPTRGIKAVSTGKDEANLRRSLLVLGLCHSVLRQQRDESDSDDGAHQGTPVA
;
A
#
# COMPACT_ATOMS: atom_id res chain seq x y z
N MET A 1 -12.78 5.07 36.68
CA MET A 1 -13.66 4.50 37.73
C MET A 1 -13.00 4.45 39.11
N PHE A 2 -11.78 3.92 39.27
CA PHE A 2 -11.09 3.92 40.57
C PHE A 2 -10.96 5.33 41.17
N PHE A 3 -10.54 6.32 40.37
CA PHE A 3 -10.47 7.72 40.82
C PHE A 3 -11.84 8.27 41.23
N CYS A 4 -12.91 7.99 40.47
CA CYS A 4 -14.28 8.39 40.80
C CYS A 4 -14.77 7.79 42.13
N ALA A 5 -14.45 6.52 42.39
CA ALA A 5 -14.81 5.82 43.62
C ALA A 5 -14.05 6.39 44.82
N ILE A 6 -12.75 6.64 44.70
CA ILE A 6 -11.94 7.29 45.75
C ILE A 6 -12.51 8.67 46.06
N SER A 7 -12.83 9.48 45.05
CA SER A 7 -13.42 10.81 45.26
C SER A 7 -14.82 10.77 45.86
N ALA A 8 -15.65 9.76 45.55
CA ALA A 8 -16.96 9.59 46.16
C ALA A 8 -16.87 9.16 47.64
N VAL A 9 -15.90 8.31 47.98
CA VAL A 9 -15.59 7.93 49.37
C VAL A 9 -15.02 9.14 50.13
N SER A 10 -14.11 9.91 49.52
CA SER A 10 -13.59 11.15 50.11
C SER A 10 -14.71 12.17 50.35
N TYR A 11 -15.68 12.27 49.43
CA TYR A 11 -16.87 13.11 49.60
C TYR A 11 -17.76 12.62 50.75
N ALA A 12 -17.99 11.32 50.86
CA ALA A 12 -18.76 10.73 51.96
C ALA A 12 -18.05 10.90 53.32
N LEU A 13 -16.72 10.83 53.36
CA LEU A 13 -15.95 11.10 54.57
C LEU A 13 -16.03 12.59 54.93
N TRP A 14 -15.85 13.48 53.97
CA TRP A 14 -15.94 14.92 54.17
C TRP A 14 -17.33 15.35 54.66
N SER A 15 -18.40 14.83 54.05
CA SER A 15 -19.78 15.17 54.42
C SER A 15 -20.16 14.72 55.83
N ASN A 16 -19.55 13.63 56.32
CA ASN A 16 -19.72 13.12 57.69
C ASN A 16 -18.84 13.86 58.71
N LEU A 17 -17.63 14.28 58.34
CA LEU A 17 -16.73 15.03 59.25
C LEU A 17 -17.09 16.51 59.39
N TRP A 18 -17.66 17.12 58.34
CA TRP A 18 -17.97 18.56 58.30
C TRP A 18 -19.46 18.77 58.03
N GLN A 19 -20.27 18.70 59.10
CA GLN A 19 -21.70 18.98 59.07
C GLN A 19 -22.05 20.47 59.30
N ASP A 20 -21.15 21.27 59.87
CA ASP A 20 -21.40 22.67 60.28
C ASP A 20 -21.32 23.73 59.15
N ASN A 21 -21.69 23.36 57.92
CA ASN A 21 -21.65 24.29 56.79
C ASN A 21 -22.98 25.02 56.62
N TRP A 22 -23.15 26.16 57.31
CA TRP A 22 -24.37 26.97 57.32
C TRP A 22 -24.85 27.45 55.93
N TYR A 23 -23.98 27.41 54.92
CA TYR A 23 -24.25 27.86 53.55
C TYR A 23 -24.60 26.72 52.57
N LEU A 24 -24.51 25.46 53.00
CA LEU A 24 -24.90 24.30 52.19
C LEU A 24 -26.25 23.78 52.72
N GLU A 25 -27.33 24.20 52.07
CA GLU A 25 -28.69 23.78 52.41
C GLU A 25 -28.85 22.27 52.12
N ARG A 26 -28.74 21.43 53.17
CA ARG A 26 -28.89 19.97 53.06
C ARG A 26 -30.32 19.56 53.41
N PRO A 27 -30.98 18.71 52.60
CA PRO A 27 -32.27 18.12 52.96
C PRO A 27 -32.13 17.24 54.21
N GLU A 28 -33.24 17.01 54.93
CA GLU A 28 -33.24 16.17 56.15
C GLU A 28 -32.51 14.84 55.95
N GLU A 29 -31.64 14.51 56.91
CA GLU A 29 -30.75 13.35 56.82
C GLU A 29 -31.51 12.04 57.04
N THR A 30 -31.96 11.43 55.94
CA THR A 30 -32.48 10.06 55.90
C THR A 30 -31.45 9.16 55.21
N ILE A 31 -31.36 7.87 55.59
CA ILE A 31 -30.44 6.91 54.95
C ILE A 31 -30.64 6.89 53.42
N GLY A 32 -31.88 7.03 52.94
CA GLY A 32 -32.18 7.10 51.52
C GLY A 32 -31.64 8.35 50.81
N THR A 33 -31.58 9.51 51.47
CA THR A 33 -31.07 10.76 50.86
C THR A 33 -29.54 10.75 50.75
N LYS A 34 -28.83 10.17 51.74
CA LYS A 34 -27.36 9.99 51.68
C LYS A 34 -26.91 9.08 50.54
N ILE A 35 -27.60 7.97 50.32
CA ILE A 35 -27.26 7.04 49.23
C ILE A 35 -27.48 7.72 47.87
N ARG A 36 -28.57 8.47 47.71
CA ARG A 36 -28.85 9.24 46.48
C ARG A 36 -27.78 10.29 46.22
N GLU A 37 -27.37 11.06 47.24
CA GLU A 37 -26.34 12.09 47.10
C GLU A 37 -24.99 11.50 46.69
N VAL A 38 -24.56 10.38 47.30
CA VAL A 38 -23.32 9.68 46.92
C VAL A 38 -23.39 9.17 45.48
N ILE A 39 -24.53 8.62 45.04
CA ILE A 39 -24.74 8.17 43.66
C ILE A 39 -24.70 9.35 42.69
N GLU A 40 -25.34 10.47 43.02
CA GLU A 40 -25.34 11.68 42.19
C GLU A 40 -23.94 12.30 42.08
N VAL A 41 -23.18 12.35 43.18
CA VAL A 41 -21.79 12.83 43.18
C VAL A 41 -20.89 11.89 42.40
N PHE A 42 -21.06 10.57 42.56
CA PHE A 42 -20.35 9.59 41.74
C PHE A 42 -20.66 9.78 40.25
N GLY A 43 -21.92 9.94 39.87
CA GLY A 43 -22.34 10.20 38.48
C GLY A 43 -21.77 11.51 37.92
N ARG A 44 -21.83 12.60 38.70
CA ARG A 44 -21.22 13.90 38.33
C ARG A 44 -19.72 13.78 38.09
N LEU A 45 -19.01 13.05 38.95
CA LEU A 45 -17.56 12.82 38.82
C LEU A 45 -17.22 11.93 37.63
N VAL A 46 -18.02 10.90 37.36
CA VAL A 46 -17.86 10.06 36.16
C VAL A 46 -18.00 10.89 34.89
N LEU A 47 -19.01 11.77 34.82
CA LEU A 47 -19.17 12.67 33.67
C LEU A 47 -17.98 13.63 33.53
N GLN A 48 -17.56 14.27 34.63
CA GLN A 48 -16.41 15.18 34.63
C GLN A 48 -15.12 14.52 34.14
N PHE A 49 -14.83 13.29 34.59
CA PHE A 49 -13.64 12.55 34.17
C PHE A 49 -13.77 11.90 32.79
N THR A 50 -14.99 11.63 32.31
CA THR A 50 -15.20 11.16 30.93
C THR A 50 -14.91 12.29 29.93
N LEU A 51 -15.18 13.54 30.31
CA LEU A 51 -14.80 14.72 29.53
C LEU A 51 -13.29 15.02 29.55
N PHE A 52 -12.51 14.45 30.48
CA PHE A 52 -11.05 14.59 30.52
C PHE A 52 -10.36 13.87 29.36
N VAL A 53 -10.92 12.76 28.85
CA VAL A 53 -10.54 12.23 27.53
C VAL A 53 -11.32 13.04 26.51
N PRO A 54 -10.68 13.96 25.76
CA PRO A 54 -11.42 14.85 24.89
C PRO A 54 -12.01 14.05 23.75
N ILE A 55 -13.33 14.10 23.56
CA ILE A 55 -13.99 13.55 22.35
C ILE A 55 -13.34 14.17 21.10
N SER A 56 -12.93 15.44 21.20
CA SER A 56 -12.18 16.15 20.19
C SER A 56 -10.87 15.47 19.79
N LEU A 57 -10.15 14.80 20.70
CA LEU A 57 -8.90 14.10 20.37
C LEU A 57 -9.17 12.95 19.40
N LEU A 58 -10.18 12.13 19.67
CA LEU A 58 -10.50 10.99 18.81
C LEU A 58 -10.98 11.47 17.44
N THR A 59 -11.88 12.46 17.41
CA THR A 59 -12.38 13.00 16.15
C THR A 59 -11.28 13.69 15.33
N THR A 60 -10.34 14.39 15.98
CA THR A 60 -9.21 15.01 15.27
C THR A 60 -8.25 13.99 14.69
N LEU A 61 -7.97 12.88 15.40
CA LEU A 61 -7.16 11.78 14.85
C LEU A 61 -7.78 11.20 13.58
N GLU A 62 -9.10 10.98 13.56
CA GLU A 62 -9.80 10.49 12.37
C GLU A 62 -9.75 11.50 11.21
N ILE A 63 -9.88 12.80 11.49
CA ILE A 63 -9.73 13.85 10.46
C ILE A 63 -8.31 13.86 9.89
N VAL A 64 -7.29 13.73 10.74
CA VAL A 64 -5.89 13.71 10.30
C VAL A 64 -5.63 12.55 9.35
N LYS A 65 -6.13 11.34 9.66
CA LYS A 65 -6.05 10.16 8.80
C LYS A 65 -6.67 10.40 7.41
N VAL A 66 -7.84 11.03 7.36
CA VAL A 66 -8.50 11.39 6.10
C VAL A 66 -7.65 12.39 5.29
N VAL A 67 -7.12 13.42 5.96
CA VAL A 67 -6.27 14.43 5.31
C VAL A 67 -4.98 13.80 4.77
N GLN A 68 -4.36 12.87 5.50
CA GLN A 68 -3.19 12.14 5.02
C GLN A 68 -3.49 11.33 3.76
N GLY A 69 -4.60 10.57 3.73
CA GLY A 69 -5.05 9.84 2.54
C GLY A 69 -5.32 10.75 1.34
N TYR A 70 -5.86 11.95 1.58
CA TYR A 70 -6.04 12.97 0.55
C TYR A 70 -4.72 13.47 -0.02
N ILE A 71 -3.72 13.71 0.82
CA ILE A 71 -2.38 14.14 0.41
C ILE A 71 -1.71 13.06 -0.46
N ILE A 72 -1.77 11.79 -0.04
CA ILE A 72 -1.24 10.64 -0.80
C ILE A 72 -1.87 10.58 -2.20
N SER A 73 -3.20 10.69 -2.27
CA SER A 73 -3.93 10.62 -3.55
C SER A 73 -3.66 11.83 -4.48
N ARG A 74 -3.13 12.92 -3.93
CA ARG A 74 -2.76 14.15 -4.66
C ARG A 74 -1.28 14.24 -5.00
N ASP A 75 -0.45 13.33 -4.51
CA ASP A 75 0.98 13.36 -4.77
C ASP A 75 1.27 13.05 -6.25
N ARG A 76 2.07 13.91 -6.89
CA ARG A 76 2.46 13.76 -8.30
C ARG A 76 3.54 12.69 -8.51
N LYS A 77 4.23 12.28 -7.45
CA LYS A 77 5.26 11.22 -7.51
C LYS A 77 4.66 9.82 -7.58
N MET A 78 3.41 9.66 -7.13
CA MET A 78 2.70 8.37 -7.09
C MET A 78 1.65 8.29 -8.21
N VAL A 79 2.07 8.59 -9.44
CA VAL A 79 1.23 8.57 -10.64
C VAL A 79 1.95 7.78 -11.73
N TYR A 80 1.25 6.85 -12.36
CA TYR A 80 1.72 6.08 -13.51
C TYR A 80 0.77 6.29 -14.69
N GLY A 81 1.26 6.99 -15.73
CA GLY A 81 0.40 7.42 -16.85
C GLY A 81 -0.74 8.31 -16.36
N ASP A 82 -1.98 7.90 -16.64
CA ASP A 82 -3.20 8.57 -16.17
C ASP A 82 -3.74 8.01 -14.84
N VAL A 83 -3.12 6.97 -14.29
CA VAL A 83 -3.55 6.32 -13.05
C VAL A 83 -2.84 6.97 -11.86
N LYS A 84 -3.63 7.53 -10.94
CA LYS A 84 -3.14 8.12 -9.68
C LYS A 84 -3.26 7.10 -8.54
N ALA A 85 -2.39 7.19 -7.55
CA ALA A 85 -2.57 6.48 -6.30
C ALA A 85 -3.91 6.85 -5.66
N GLN A 86 -4.64 5.84 -5.18
CA GLN A 86 -5.92 5.99 -4.50
C GLN A 86 -5.85 5.34 -3.13
N THR A 87 -6.36 6.05 -2.13
CA THR A 87 -6.47 5.53 -0.77
C THR A 87 -7.94 5.25 -0.45
N ASN A 88 -8.32 3.97 -0.41
CA ASN A 88 -9.71 3.56 -0.19
C ASN A 88 -10.12 3.53 1.29
N SER A 89 -9.15 3.61 2.21
CA SER A 89 -9.40 3.52 3.66
C SER A 89 -8.54 4.54 4.42
N ALA A 90 -9.16 5.32 5.31
CA ALA A 90 -8.48 6.43 6.00
C ALA A 90 -7.32 5.96 6.91
N GLY A 91 -7.41 4.77 7.51
CA GLY A 91 -6.38 4.23 8.40
C GLY A 91 -5.11 3.71 7.71
N THR A 92 -5.12 3.54 6.38
CA THR A 92 -4.01 2.91 5.66
C THR A 92 -2.72 3.70 5.76
N ALA A 93 -2.77 5.03 5.87
CA ALA A 93 -1.57 5.86 5.95
C ALA A 93 -0.73 5.60 7.22
N ASP A 94 -1.38 5.42 8.37
CA ASP A 94 -0.70 5.12 9.64
C ASP A 94 -0.13 3.69 9.63
N ASP A 95 -0.89 2.72 9.11
CA ASP A 95 -0.47 1.32 9.01
C ASP A 95 0.76 1.17 8.09
N LEU A 96 0.82 1.93 7.00
CA LEU A 96 1.96 1.97 6.08
C LEU A 96 3.26 2.43 6.77
N GLY A 97 3.17 3.30 7.78
CA GLY A 97 4.32 3.75 8.57
C GLY A 97 4.91 2.68 9.47
N CYS A 98 4.16 1.60 9.75
CA CYS A 98 4.54 0.53 10.67
C CYS A 98 4.79 -0.81 9.98
N VAL A 99 4.89 -0.83 8.65
CA VAL A 99 5.12 -2.07 7.88
C VAL A 99 6.51 -2.64 8.17
N THR A 100 6.56 -3.91 8.55
CA THR A 100 7.82 -4.64 8.81
C THR A 100 8.17 -5.66 7.73
N HIS A 101 7.16 -6.21 7.04
CA HIS A 101 7.33 -7.24 6.02
C HIS A 101 6.46 -6.90 4.80
N VAL A 102 7.03 -7.07 3.61
CA VAL A 102 6.34 -6.88 2.35
C VAL A 102 6.21 -8.23 1.66
N PHE A 103 4.98 -8.69 1.47
CA PHE A 103 4.69 -9.85 0.64
C PHE A 103 4.32 -9.35 -0.75
N SER A 104 5.10 -9.72 -1.76
CA SER A 104 4.87 -9.33 -3.15
C SER A 104 4.56 -10.57 -3.99
N ASP A 105 3.59 -10.42 -4.89
CA ASP A 105 3.33 -11.42 -5.93
C ASP A 105 4.36 -11.27 -7.07
N LYS A 106 4.62 -12.34 -7.81
CA LYS A 106 5.59 -12.35 -8.90
C LYS A 106 4.99 -11.85 -10.22
N THR A 107 3.84 -12.40 -10.62
CA THR A 107 3.26 -12.16 -11.94
C THR A 107 2.31 -10.98 -11.88
N GLY A 108 2.47 -10.00 -12.78
CA GLY A 108 1.64 -8.79 -12.78
C GLY A 108 2.04 -7.73 -11.74
N THR A 109 2.87 -8.09 -10.74
CA THR A 109 3.44 -7.12 -9.78
C THR A 109 4.93 -6.88 -10.03
N LEU A 110 5.77 -7.93 -9.94
CA LEU A 110 7.20 -7.80 -10.23
C LEU A 110 7.53 -7.92 -11.72
N THR A 111 6.63 -8.52 -12.49
CA THR A 111 6.85 -8.78 -13.92
C THR A 111 5.64 -8.36 -14.74
N GLU A 112 5.90 -7.76 -15.91
CA GLU A 112 4.86 -7.32 -16.86
C GLU A 112 4.23 -8.49 -17.64
N ASN A 113 4.44 -9.73 -17.20
CA ASN A 113 4.00 -10.96 -17.88
C ASN A 113 4.40 -10.99 -19.38
N CYS A 114 5.51 -10.35 -19.72
CA CYS A 114 6.07 -10.29 -21.07
C CYS A 114 7.49 -10.86 -21.02
N MET A 115 7.75 -11.90 -21.81
CA MET A 115 9.07 -12.51 -21.91
C MET A 115 9.76 -12.07 -23.20
N LEU A 116 10.98 -11.55 -23.07
CA LEU A 116 11.81 -11.11 -24.18
C LEU A 116 13.11 -11.92 -24.19
N ILE A 117 13.56 -12.34 -25.37
CA ILE A 117 14.87 -13.00 -25.53
C ILE A 117 15.95 -11.92 -25.43
N ASN A 118 16.74 -11.94 -24.36
CA ASN A 118 17.81 -10.95 -24.15
C ASN A 118 19.14 -11.40 -24.78
N THR A 119 19.53 -12.67 -24.59
CA THR A 119 20.83 -13.16 -25.08
C THR A 119 20.76 -14.66 -25.39
N LEU A 120 21.40 -15.07 -26.49
CA LEU A 120 21.52 -16.47 -26.91
C LEU A 120 23.00 -16.82 -27.06
N GLY A 121 23.49 -17.77 -26.26
CA GLY A 121 24.85 -18.30 -26.38
C GLY A 121 24.92 -19.45 -27.38
N ILE A 122 25.79 -19.35 -28.37
CA ILE A 122 26.07 -20.40 -29.37
C ILE A 122 27.53 -20.78 -29.23
N MET A 123 27.84 -22.08 -29.20
CA MET A 123 29.16 -22.59 -28.85
C MET A 123 30.24 -22.07 -29.82
N GLY A 124 31.05 -21.14 -29.30
CA GLY A 124 32.02 -20.32 -30.03
C GLY A 124 32.29 -19.04 -29.25
N ASP A 125 33.24 -19.12 -28.32
CA ASP A 125 33.79 -18.00 -27.53
C ASP A 125 32.75 -17.17 -26.73
N LEU A 126 32.28 -17.74 -25.61
CA LEU A 126 31.47 -17.03 -24.59
C LEU A 126 32.27 -15.97 -23.81
N ASN A 127 33.41 -15.52 -24.35
CA ASN A 127 34.38 -14.66 -23.67
C ASN A 127 34.21 -13.17 -24.03
N ARG A 128 33.19 -12.81 -24.85
CA ARG A 128 33.16 -11.46 -25.44
C ARG A 128 32.16 -10.46 -24.88
N HIS A 129 31.08 -10.82 -24.17
CA HIS A 129 30.16 -9.82 -23.59
C HIS A 129 29.74 -10.16 -22.16
N PHE A 130 30.69 -10.58 -21.33
CA PHE A 130 30.60 -10.23 -19.91
C PHE A 130 31.37 -8.92 -19.77
N GLY A 131 30.64 -7.81 -19.61
CA GLY A 131 31.25 -6.58 -19.10
C GLY A 131 32.02 -6.90 -17.80
N PRO A 132 32.98 -6.06 -17.38
CA PRO A 132 33.96 -6.37 -16.32
C PRO A 132 33.38 -6.60 -14.91
N ASN A 133 32.05 -6.73 -14.75
CA ASN A 133 31.39 -6.99 -13.48
C ASN A 133 30.36 -8.13 -13.59
N PRO A 134 30.62 -9.31 -13.01
CA PRO A 134 29.63 -10.38 -12.88
C PRO A 134 28.50 -10.06 -11.88
N HIS A 135 28.55 -8.91 -11.19
CA HIS A 135 27.56 -8.47 -10.21
C HIS A 135 26.70 -7.27 -10.65
N SER A 136 26.89 -6.73 -11.86
CA SER A 136 26.00 -5.70 -12.39
C SER A 136 25.19 -6.25 -13.57
N MET A 137 24.23 -7.12 -13.27
CA MET A 137 23.03 -7.16 -14.10
C MET A 137 22.27 -5.87 -13.80
N GLN A 138 22.75 -4.76 -14.37
CA GLN A 138 21.96 -3.54 -14.40
C GLN A 138 20.65 -3.92 -15.10
N PRO A 139 19.48 -3.60 -14.52
CA PRO A 139 18.25 -3.70 -15.27
C PRO A 139 18.49 -2.90 -16.54
N CYS A 140 18.31 -3.53 -17.70
CA CYS A 140 18.51 -2.83 -18.94
C CYS A 140 17.44 -1.72 -19.01
N ASP A 141 17.79 -0.52 -18.55
CA ASP A 141 17.10 0.73 -18.84
C ASP A 141 17.28 1.11 -20.32
N THR A 142 17.46 0.12 -21.20
CA THR A 142 17.02 0.27 -22.57
C THR A 142 15.52 0.36 -22.51
N HIS A 143 15.00 1.59 -22.62
CA HIS A 143 13.77 1.86 -23.36
C HIS A 143 13.54 0.71 -24.33
N VAL A 144 12.50 -0.09 -24.07
CA VAL A 144 12.15 -1.26 -24.88
C VAL A 144 11.96 -0.74 -26.28
N SER A 145 13.04 -0.78 -27.07
CA SER A 145 12.96 -0.49 -28.48
C SER A 145 12.18 -1.67 -29.01
N GLN A 146 10.90 -1.45 -29.27
CA GLN A 146 9.99 -2.41 -29.91
C GLN A 146 10.51 -2.89 -31.28
N LYS A 147 11.63 -2.34 -31.75
CA LYS A 147 12.46 -2.94 -32.79
C LYS A 147 13.32 -4.01 -32.14
N PHE A 148 12.97 -5.27 -32.38
CA PHE A 148 13.93 -6.38 -32.33
C PHE A 148 15.29 -5.85 -32.82
N PRO A 149 16.36 -5.90 -32.01
CA PRO A 149 17.68 -5.55 -32.49
C PRO A 149 18.13 -6.71 -33.38
N THR A 150 17.57 -6.80 -34.58
CA THR A 150 18.14 -7.55 -35.70
C THR A 150 19.55 -7.02 -36.02
N ARG A 151 19.92 -5.83 -35.53
CA ARG A 151 21.30 -5.33 -35.49
C ARG A 151 22.23 -6.10 -34.54
N GLY A 152 21.74 -6.89 -33.59
CA GLY A 152 22.54 -7.69 -32.65
C GLY A 152 23.04 -9.02 -33.21
N ILE A 153 22.39 -9.57 -34.24
CA ILE A 153 22.84 -10.83 -34.89
C ILE A 153 24.03 -10.57 -35.83
N LYS A 154 24.30 -9.31 -36.20
CA LYS A 154 25.42 -8.95 -37.09
C LYS A 154 26.82 -9.08 -36.46
N ALA A 155 26.94 -9.31 -35.15
CA ALA A 155 28.23 -9.28 -34.47
C ALA A 155 28.96 -10.64 -34.40
N VAL A 156 28.33 -11.75 -34.78
CA VAL A 156 28.90 -13.11 -34.56
C VAL A 156 28.73 -13.99 -35.78
N SER A 157 29.33 -13.62 -36.90
CA SER A 157 29.56 -14.57 -37.99
C SER A 157 30.95 -14.35 -38.57
N THR A 158 31.96 -14.83 -37.85
CA THR A 158 33.14 -15.39 -38.52
C THR A 158 32.64 -16.66 -39.22
N GLY A 159 32.87 -16.80 -40.53
CA GLY A 159 32.21 -17.80 -41.39
C GLY A 159 32.33 -19.29 -40.98
N LYS A 160 33.04 -19.61 -39.90
CA LYS A 160 33.10 -20.94 -39.28
C LYS A 160 31.92 -21.23 -38.34
N ASP A 161 31.30 -20.20 -37.77
CA ASP A 161 30.24 -20.32 -36.75
C ASP A 161 28.82 -20.17 -37.33
N GLU A 162 28.70 -19.78 -38.60
CA GLU A 162 27.41 -19.58 -39.27
C GLU A 162 26.58 -20.88 -39.32
N ALA A 163 27.23 -22.03 -39.50
CA ALA A 163 26.57 -23.32 -39.52
C ALA A 163 25.96 -23.68 -38.15
N ASN A 164 26.63 -23.32 -37.06
CA ASN A 164 26.14 -23.56 -35.70
C ASN A 164 25.01 -22.57 -35.35
N LEU A 165 25.17 -21.29 -35.72
CA LEU A 165 24.12 -20.27 -35.57
C LEU A 165 22.84 -20.66 -36.31
N ARG A 166 22.95 -21.08 -37.58
CA ARG A 166 21.79 -21.53 -38.38
C ARG A 166 21.08 -22.72 -37.74
N ARG A 167 21.84 -23.72 -37.26
CA ARG A 167 21.26 -24.89 -36.57
C ARG A 167 20.54 -24.48 -35.27
N SER A 168 21.13 -23.63 -34.45
CA SER A 168 20.52 -23.15 -33.20
C SER A 168 19.25 -22.33 -33.43
N LEU A 169 19.23 -21.45 -34.43
CA LEU A 169 18.03 -20.69 -34.80
C LEU A 169 16.92 -21.58 -35.38
N LEU A 170 17.29 -22.59 -36.17
CA LEU A 170 16.32 -23.58 -36.68
C LEU A 170 15.69 -24.39 -35.54
N VAL A 171 16.47 -24.82 -34.55
CA VAL A 171 15.94 -25.51 -33.36
C VAL A 171 14.99 -24.59 -32.59
N LEU A 172 15.36 -23.32 -32.37
CA LEU A 172 14.50 -22.37 -31.68
C LEU A 172 13.15 -22.15 -32.40
N GLY A 173 13.15 -22.14 -33.73
CA GLY A 173 11.95 -21.95 -34.55
C GLY A 173 11.12 -23.20 -34.82
N LEU A 174 11.69 -24.41 -34.71
CA LEU A 174 10.98 -25.67 -34.99
C LEU A 174 10.53 -26.39 -33.70
N CYS A 175 11.28 -26.24 -32.60
CA CYS A 175 11.00 -26.91 -31.34
C CYS A 175 10.10 -26.07 -30.44
N HIS A 176 8.91 -25.69 -30.92
CA HIS A 176 7.91 -25.00 -30.13
C HIS A 176 6.49 -25.40 -30.52
N SER A 177 5.53 -25.30 -29.59
CA SER A 177 4.11 -25.54 -29.84
C SER A 177 3.31 -24.27 -30.15
N VAL A 178 3.97 -23.19 -30.57
CA VAL A 178 3.32 -21.92 -30.88
C VAL A 178 2.52 -22.03 -32.17
N LEU A 179 1.24 -21.69 -32.12
CA LEU A 179 0.36 -21.57 -33.28
C LEU A 179 0.37 -20.13 -33.78
N ARG A 180 0.61 -19.93 -35.08
CA ARG A 180 0.54 -18.60 -35.71
C ARG A 180 -0.88 -18.35 -36.18
N GLN A 181 -1.52 -17.31 -35.65
CA GLN A 181 -2.78 -16.82 -36.19
C GLN A 181 -2.50 -15.90 -37.39
N GLN A 182 -3.11 -16.19 -38.54
CA GLN A 182 -3.08 -15.32 -39.71
C GLN A 182 -4.27 -14.37 -39.63
N ARG A 183 -4.05 -13.06 -39.80
CA ARG A 183 -5.15 -12.10 -39.97
C ARG A 183 -5.49 -12.05 -41.46
N ASP A 184 -6.76 -12.26 -41.78
CA ASP A 184 -7.29 -12.07 -43.13
C ASP A 184 -7.55 -10.56 -43.34
N GLU A 185 -7.19 -10.03 -44.51
CA GLU A 185 -7.20 -8.59 -44.84
C GLU A 185 -8.62 -7.96 -44.93
N SER A 186 -9.69 -8.74 -44.71
CA SER A 186 -11.08 -8.28 -44.86
C SER A 186 -11.67 -7.54 -43.65
N ASP A 187 -10.97 -7.44 -42.51
CA ASP A 187 -11.46 -6.78 -41.27
C ASP A 187 -10.87 -5.37 -41.06
N SER A 188 -10.37 -4.72 -42.11
CA SER A 188 -9.60 -3.47 -42.00
C SER A 188 -10.42 -2.20 -41.69
N ASP A 189 -11.76 -2.25 -41.65
CA ASP A 189 -12.58 -1.01 -41.62
C ASP A 189 -13.43 -0.75 -40.36
N ASP A 190 -13.51 -1.66 -39.38
CA ASP A 190 -14.40 -1.49 -38.20
C ASP A 190 -13.66 -1.27 -36.86
N GLY A 191 -12.38 -0.89 -36.89
CA GLY A 191 -11.54 -0.80 -35.67
C GLY A 191 -11.26 0.60 -35.12
N ALA A 192 -11.71 1.67 -35.78
CA ALA A 192 -11.42 3.05 -35.37
C ALA A 192 -12.41 3.59 -34.31
N HIS A 193 -12.76 2.79 -33.30
CA HIS A 193 -13.39 3.29 -32.08
C HIS A 193 -12.64 2.78 -30.85
N GLN A 194 -11.72 3.63 -30.40
CA GLN A 194 -11.65 4.07 -29.01
C GLN A 194 -11.53 2.95 -27.95
N GLY A 195 -10.33 2.37 -27.85
CA GLY A 195 -9.86 1.78 -26.60
C GLY A 195 -9.49 2.89 -25.61
N THR A 196 -10.49 3.48 -24.93
CA THR A 196 -10.23 4.13 -23.64
C THR A 196 -9.87 3.06 -22.62
N PRO A 197 -8.87 3.27 -21.75
CA PRO A 197 -8.59 2.33 -20.67
C PRO A 197 -9.79 2.28 -19.71
N VAL A 198 -10.29 1.07 -19.47
CA VAL A 198 -11.28 0.79 -18.44
C VAL A 198 -10.59 0.96 -17.08
N ALA A 199 -11.26 1.72 -16.21
CA ALA A 199 -10.87 2.06 -14.85
C ALA A 199 -10.67 0.84 -13.94
#